data_AF-A0A934ZQW6-F1
#
_entry.id   AF-A0A934ZQW6-F1
#
_cell.length_a   1.000
_cell.length_b   1.000
_cell.length_c   1.000
_cell.angle_alpha   90.00
_cell.angle_beta   90.00
_cell.angle_gamma   90.00
#
_symmetry.space_group_name_H-M   'P 1'
#
loop_
_entity.id
_entity.type
_entity.pdbx_description
1 polymer ?
#
loop_
_entity_poly.entity_id
_entity_poly.type
_entity_poly.pdbx_seq_one_letter_code
_entity_poly.pdbx_strand_id
1 'polypeptide(L)'
;MDKMLFRNFGGIHQFMVGDEGDLARIDEIDPARWAATSAPLTDLHCDEGFLRYVDPGTTGRVRVSQIVEARDWLFARLSQRDVVRKRAEAIPVAAIDDKGEAGAGLRAAAERVNREQKVADAKVITVADVQAFKGGYAKLLANGDGVVPAEVVPEEAVKAFLKDVMDVVGSTPTGAAPTASTPTG
;
A
#
# COMPACT_ATOMS: atom_id res chain seq x y z
N MET A 1 -13.01 1.98 -30.07
CA MET A 1 -11.73 1.82 -29.35
C MET A 1 -10.85 2.98 -29.77
N ASP A 2 -10.38 3.77 -28.82
CA ASP A 2 -9.44 4.85 -29.12
C ASP A 2 -8.09 4.30 -29.58
N LYS A 3 -7.46 5.05 -30.48
CA LYS A 3 -6.22 4.65 -31.14
C LYS A 3 -5.04 4.90 -30.20
N MET A 4 -4.15 3.91 -30.06
CA MET A 4 -2.89 4.09 -29.33
C MET A 4 -2.08 5.25 -29.89
N LEU A 5 -1.65 6.17 -29.03
CA LEU A 5 -0.81 7.30 -29.41
C LEU A 5 0.67 6.95 -29.23
N PHE A 6 1.46 7.14 -30.29
CA PHE A 6 2.91 7.00 -30.26
C PHE A 6 3.58 8.33 -30.58
N ARG A 7 4.65 8.65 -29.87
CA ARG A 7 5.46 9.85 -30.11
C ARG A 7 6.91 9.49 -30.38
N ASN A 8 7.51 10.17 -31.37
CA ASN A 8 8.91 9.99 -31.72
C ASN A 8 9.80 10.81 -30.77
N PHE A 9 10.73 10.12 -30.11
CA PHE A 9 11.79 10.69 -29.30
C PHE A 9 13.13 10.20 -29.86
N GLY A 10 13.83 11.07 -30.59
CA GLY A 10 15.16 10.76 -31.09
C GLY A 10 15.24 9.54 -32.01
N GLY A 11 14.19 9.26 -32.80
CA GLY A 11 14.11 8.09 -33.69
C GLY A 11 13.36 6.89 -33.12
N ILE A 12 13.07 6.88 -31.82
CA ILE A 12 12.31 5.81 -31.15
C ILE A 12 10.86 6.27 -30.98
N HIS A 13 9.90 5.46 -31.45
CA HIS A 13 8.48 5.73 -31.19
C HIS A 13 8.06 5.05 -29.89
N GLN A 14 7.70 5.87 -28.90
CA GLN A 14 7.27 5.42 -27.58
C GLN A 14 5.75 5.54 -27.45
N PHE A 15 5.13 4.59 -26.78
CA PHE A 15 3.71 4.64 -26.46
C PHE A 15 3.43 5.69 -25.38
N MET A 16 2.41 6.51 -25.59
CA MET A 16 2.00 7.55 -24.67
C MET A 16 0.83 7.05 -23.81
N VAL A 17 1.01 7.04 -22.49
CA VAL A 17 -0.07 6.73 -21.53
C VAL A 17 -0.73 8.04 -21.11
N GLY A 18 -1.94 8.31 -21.61
CA GLY A 18 -2.71 9.51 -21.29
C GLY A 18 -3.84 9.28 -20.28
N ASP A 19 -4.45 8.09 -20.33
CA ASP A 19 -5.59 7.73 -19.48
C ASP A 19 -5.57 6.24 -19.05
N GLU A 20 -6.62 5.83 -18.35
CA GLU A 20 -6.81 4.46 -17.88
C GLU A 20 -6.98 3.45 -19.02
N GLY A 21 -7.50 3.87 -20.17
CA GLY A 21 -7.66 3.04 -21.35
C GLY A 21 -6.31 2.75 -22.01
N ASP A 22 -5.43 3.76 -22.10
CA ASP A 22 -4.04 3.55 -22.51
C ASP A 22 -3.29 2.64 -21.53
N LEU A 23 -3.45 2.89 -20.21
CA LEU A 23 -2.82 2.08 -19.17
C LEU A 23 -3.32 0.62 -19.20
N ALA A 24 -4.57 0.39 -19.62
CA ALA A 24 -5.13 -0.95 -19.79
C ALA A 24 -4.44 -1.79 -20.86
N ARG A 25 -3.64 -1.17 -21.74
CA ARG A 25 -3.12 -1.81 -22.95
C ARG A 25 -1.60 -1.87 -22.99
N ILE A 26 -0.93 -1.55 -21.88
CA ILE A 26 0.53 -1.49 -21.81
C ILE A 26 1.22 -2.83 -22.11
N ASP A 27 0.49 -3.94 -21.96
CA ASP A 27 0.91 -5.31 -22.26
C ASP A 27 0.68 -5.73 -23.72
N GLU A 28 -0.12 -4.97 -24.49
CA GLU A 28 -0.28 -5.17 -25.94
C GLU A 28 0.95 -4.67 -26.73
N ILE A 29 1.87 -3.98 -26.05
CA ILE A 29 2.94 -3.21 -26.68
C ILE A 29 4.20 -4.07 -26.81
N ASP A 30 4.81 -4.05 -28.00
CA ASP A 30 6.14 -4.61 -28.22
C ASP A 30 7.16 -3.99 -27.25
N PRO A 31 7.96 -4.79 -26.51
CA PRO A 31 9.02 -4.30 -25.63
C PRO A 31 9.94 -3.23 -26.26
N ALA A 32 10.16 -3.24 -27.58
CA ALA A 32 10.95 -2.24 -28.31
C ALA A 32 10.33 -0.83 -28.32
N ARG A 33 9.07 -0.67 -27.93
CA ARG A 33 8.37 0.61 -27.79
C ARG A 33 8.42 1.18 -26.37
N TRP A 34 8.95 0.43 -25.41
CA TRP A 34 9.21 0.94 -24.07
C TRP A 34 10.44 1.84 -24.10
N ALA A 35 10.42 2.91 -23.31
CA ALA A 35 11.59 3.77 -23.14
C ALA A 35 12.77 2.99 -22.54
N ALA A 36 12.48 2.06 -21.63
CA ALA A 36 13.42 1.09 -21.09
C ALA A 36 12.67 -0.19 -20.70
N THR A 37 13.26 -1.35 -20.98
CA THR A 37 12.72 -2.65 -20.50
C THR A 37 13.08 -2.91 -19.04
N SER A 38 14.12 -2.23 -18.54
CA SER A 38 14.45 -2.15 -17.13
C SER A 38 15.20 -0.85 -16.81
N ALA A 39 14.81 -0.15 -15.74
CA ALA A 39 15.46 1.08 -15.27
C ALA A 39 15.85 0.98 -13.78
N PRO A 40 16.99 1.55 -13.36
CA PRO A 40 17.29 1.71 -11.94
C PRO A 40 16.22 2.55 -11.24
N LEU A 41 15.84 2.19 -10.01
CA LEU A 41 14.89 2.99 -9.23
C LEU A 41 15.45 4.38 -8.91
N THR A 42 16.77 4.52 -8.79
CA THR A 42 17.46 5.79 -8.52
C THR A 42 17.27 6.84 -9.61
N ASP A 43 16.94 6.41 -10.83
CA ASP A 43 16.77 7.31 -11.98
C ASP A 43 15.31 7.78 -12.12
N LEU A 44 14.41 7.25 -11.30
CA LEU A 44 12.99 7.59 -11.29
C LEU A 44 12.71 8.66 -10.24
N HIS A 45 12.21 9.82 -10.69
CA HIS A 45 11.71 10.87 -9.80
C HIS A 45 10.30 10.51 -9.32
N CYS A 46 10.20 9.55 -8.40
CA CYS A 46 8.95 9.05 -7.82
C CYS A 46 9.09 8.85 -6.30
N ASP A 47 7.96 8.71 -5.60
CA ASP A 47 7.94 8.38 -4.17
C ASP A 47 8.63 7.02 -3.90
N GLU A 48 9.58 6.99 -2.96
CA GLU A 48 10.35 5.78 -2.64
C GLU A 48 9.46 4.68 -2.05
N GLY A 49 8.45 5.05 -1.26
CA GLY A 49 7.48 4.10 -0.70
C GLY A 49 6.68 3.40 -1.80
N PHE A 50 6.23 4.16 -2.79
CA PHE A 50 5.59 3.64 -3.99
C PHE A 50 6.53 2.70 -4.77
N LEU A 51 7.78 3.11 -5.02
CA LEU A 51 8.74 2.28 -5.77
C LEU A 51 9.02 0.94 -5.07
N ARG A 52 8.98 0.88 -3.73
CA ARG A 52 9.08 -0.38 -2.98
C ARG A 52 7.89 -1.32 -3.20
N TYR A 53 6.70 -0.80 -3.47
CA TYR A 53 5.54 -1.63 -3.82
C TYR A 53 5.63 -2.17 -5.25
N VAL A 54 6.29 -1.45 -6.15
CA VAL A 54 6.52 -1.89 -7.54
C VAL A 54 7.66 -2.91 -7.63
N ASP A 55 8.70 -2.77 -6.80
CA ASP A 55 9.84 -3.69 -6.73
C ASP A 55 9.92 -4.42 -5.37
N PRO A 56 8.95 -5.31 -5.04
CA PRO A 56 8.90 -5.99 -3.74
C PRO A 56 10.10 -6.92 -3.51
N GLY A 57 10.74 -7.38 -4.59
CA GLY A 57 11.95 -8.20 -4.54
C GLY A 57 13.23 -7.41 -4.24
N THR A 58 13.16 -6.10 -4.05
CA THR A 58 14.30 -5.21 -3.76
C THR A 58 15.45 -5.38 -4.76
N THR A 59 15.10 -5.56 -6.03
CA THR A 59 16.09 -5.70 -7.11
C THR A 59 16.79 -4.37 -7.41
N GLY A 60 16.25 -3.25 -6.93
CA GLY A 60 16.74 -1.90 -7.20
C GLY A 60 16.40 -1.43 -8.61
N ARG A 61 15.51 -2.14 -9.31
CA ARG A 61 15.15 -1.88 -10.70
C ARG A 61 13.66 -2.07 -10.90
N VAL A 62 13.09 -1.28 -11.81
CA VAL A 62 11.76 -1.52 -12.35
C VAL A 62 11.88 -2.24 -13.70
N ARG A 63 10.98 -3.19 -13.97
CA ARG A 63 10.87 -3.93 -15.22
C ARG A 63 9.46 -3.80 -15.79
N VAL A 64 9.33 -4.01 -17.10
CA VAL A 64 8.03 -4.02 -17.79
C VAL A 64 7.02 -4.95 -17.10
N SER A 65 7.45 -6.16 -16.74
CA SER A 65 6.58 -7.15 -16.08
C SER A 65 6.06 -6.64 -14.73
N GLN A 66 6.89 -5.94 -13.95
CA GLN A 66 6.48 -5.38 -12.65
C GLN A 66 5.46 -4.26 -12.81
N ILE A 67 5.59 -3.43 -13.85
CA ILE A 67 4.60 -2.40 -14.16
C ILE A 67 3.27 -3.03 -14.59
N VAL A 68 3.32 -4.08 -15.40
CA VAL A 68 2.14 -4.86 -15.83
C VAL A 68 1.45 -5.51 -14.63
N GLU A 69 2.21 -6.15 -13.73
CA GLU A 69 1.69 -6.74 -12.49
C GLU A 69 1.06 -5.69 -11.57
N ALA A 70 1.70 -4.53 -11.42
CA ALA A 70 1.15 -3.42 -10.63
C ALA A 70 -0.15 -2.87 -11.25
N ARG A 71 -0.21 -2.76 -12.59
CA ARG A 71 -1.42 -2.38 -13.34
C ARG A 71 -2.55 -3.39 -13.12
N ASP A 72 -2.26 -4.68 -13.22
CA ASP A 72 -3.25 -5.75 -13.01
C ASP A 72 -3.78 -5.73 -11.57
N TRP A 73 -2.88 -5.58 -10.59
CA TRP A 73 -3.24 -5.48 -9.17
C TRP A 73 -4.18 -4.30 -8.90
N LEU A 74 -3.87 -3.14 -9.49
CA LEU A 74 -4.66 -1.91 -9.36
C LEU A 74 -6.03 -2.07 -10.02
N PHE A 75 -6.07 -2.59 -11.25
CA PHE A 75 -7.28 -2.69 -12.06
C PHE A 75 -8.25 -3.78 -11.59
N ALA A 76 -7.76 -4.77 -10.84
CA ALA A 76 -8.59 -5.75 -10.15
C ALA A 76 -9.28 -5.18 -8.90
N ARG A 77 -8.86 -4.01 -8.40
CA ARG A 77 -9.34 -3.40 -7.15
C ARG A 77 -10.06 -2.07 -7.35
N LEU A 78 -10.20 -1.62 -8.59
CA LEU A 78 -10.89 -0.38 -8.93
C LEU A 78 -12.12 -0.68 -9.79
N SER A 79 -13.29 -0.28 -9.30
CA SER A 79 -14.53 -0.23 -10.07
C SER A 79 -14.56 1.00 -10.99
N GLN A 80 -13.84 2.07 -10.60
CA GLN A 80 -13.68 3.32 -11.35
C GLN A 80 -12.19 3.55 -11.65
N ARG A 81 -11.74 3.20 -12.85
CA ARG A 81 -10.31 3.28 -13.23
C ARG A 81 -9.86 4.69 -13.63
N ASP A 82 -10.80 5.55 -14.02
CA ASP A 82 -10.55 6.95 -14.39
C ASP A 82 -9.95 7.79 -13.24
N VAL A 83 -10.06 7.31 -11.99
CA VAL A 83 -9.41 7.93 -10.84
C VAL A 83 -7.89 8.05 -11.00
N VAL A 84 -7.25 7.13 -11.73
CA VAL A 84 -5.80 7.15 -11.99
C VAL A 84 -5.41 8.37 -12.84
N ARG A 85 -6.29 8.83 -13.73
CA ARG A 85 -6.07 10.00 -14.59
C ARG A 85 -6.15 11.32 -13.82
N LYS A 86 -6.93 11.36 -12.72
CA LYS A 86 -7.25 12.60 -12.01
C LYS A 86 -6.04 13.25 -11.33
N ARG A 87 -4.91 12.55 -11.22
CA ARG A 87 -3.66 13.03 -10.56
C ARG A 87 -3.95 13.65 -9.21
N ALA A 88 -4.87 13.03 -8.47
CA ALA A 88 -5.33 13.51 -7.18
C ALA A 88 -4.71 12.66 -6.06
N GLU A 89 -4.42 13.29 -4.94
CA GLU A 89 -3.94 12.61 -3.72
C GLU A 89 -5.07 11.93 -2.94
N ALA A 90 -6.31 12.10 -3.41
CA ALA A 90 -7.52 11.54 -2.85
C ALA A 90 -8.23 10.68 -3.91
N ILE A 91 -8.68 9.49 -3.51
CA ILE A 91 -9.59 8.68 -4.32
C ILE A 91 -10.91 8.45 -3.58
N PRO A 92 -12.05 8.40 -4.28
CA PRO A 92 -13.32 8.02 -3.65
C PRO A 92 -13.23 6.59 -3.11
N VAL A 93 -13.72 6.34 -1.89
CA VAL A 93 -13.83 4.98 -1.34
C VAL A 93 -14.75 4.11 -2.22
N ALA A 94 -15.73 4.73 -2.88
CA ALA A 94 -16.62 4.08 -3.83
C ALA A 94 -15.94 3.66 -5.15
N ALA A 95 -14.73 4.18 -5.44
CA ALA A 95 -13.95 3.78 -6.62
C ALA A 95 -13.27 2.42 -6.43
N ILE A 96 -13.18 1.91 -5.19
CA ILE A 96 -12.64 0.59 -4.87
C ILE A 96 -13.72 -0.45 -5.24
N ASP A 97 -13.33 -1.48 -5.98
CA ASP A 97 -14.20 -2.63 -6.26
C ASP A 97 -14.28 -3.51 -5.00
N ASP A 98 -15.48 -3.74 -4.46
CA ASP A 98 -15.69 -4.57 -3.27
C ASP A 98 -16.37 -5.91 -3.58
N LYS A 99 -16.50 -6.28 -4.84
CA LYS A 99 -17.12 -7.56 -5.25
C LYS A 99 -16.26 -8.78 -4.93
N GLY A 100 -14.93 -8.61 -4.89
CA GLY A 100 -13.97 -9.65 -4.55
C GLY A 100 -13.37 -9.46 -3.17
N GLU A 101 -12.90 -10.54 -2.54
CA GLU A 101 -12.33 -10.53 -1.18
C GLU A 101 -11.23 -9.48 -1.00
N ALA A 102 -10.27 -9.43 -1.94
CA ALA A 102 -9.16 -8.49 -1.88
C ALA A 102 -9.61 -7.02 -1.95
N GLY A 103 -10.67 -6.76 -2.70
CA GLY A 103 -11.25 -5.43 -2.87
C GLY A 103 -12.13 -5.01 -1.70
N ALA A 104 -12.94 -5.93 -1.17
CA ALA A 104 -13.72 -5.75 0.05
C ALA A 104 -12.82 -5.44 1.26
N GLY A 105 -11.71 -6.17 1.41
CA GLY A 105 -10.71 -5.90 2.43
C GLY A 105 -10.07 -4.52 2.30
N LEU A 106 -9.75 -4.10 1.07
CA LEU A 106 -9.20 -2.77 0.81
C LEU A 106 -10.21 -1.65 1.13
N ARG A 107 -11.48 -1.84 0.76
CA ARG A 107 -12.56 -0.88 1.07
C ARG A 107 -12.79 -0.77 2.56
N ALA A 108 -12.86 -1.89 3.28
CA ALA A 108 -12.98 -1.92 4.74
C ALA A 108 -11.77 -1.25 5.43
N ALA A 109 -10.56 -1.44 4.90
CA ALA A 109 -9.36 -0.76 5.39
C ALA A 109 -9.44 0.76 5.19
N ALA A 110 -9.90 1.24 4.02
CA ALA A 110 -10.08 2.66 3.76
C ALA A 110 -11.13 3.29 4.70
N GLU A 111 -12.27 2.63 4.89
CA GLU A 111 -13.31 3.08 5.83
C GLU A 111 -12.82 3.10 7.29
N ARG A 112 -11.98 2.13 7.67
CA ARG A 112 -11.34 2.08 8.98
C ARG A 112 -10.37 3.24 9.18
N VAL A 113 -9.51 3.51 8.20
CA VAL A 113 -8.59 4.67 8.24
C VAL A 113 -9.40 5.93 8.45
N ASN A 114 -10.46 6.14 7.67
CA ASN A 114 -11.29 7.32 7.77
C ASN A 114 -11.92 7.49 9.17
N ARG A 115 -12.46 6.40 9.72
CA ARG A 115 -13.06 6.38 11.06
C ARG A 115 -12.04 6.71 12.16
N GLU A 116 -10.87 6.09 12.13
CA GLU A 116 -9.86 6.26 13.17
C GLU A 116 -9.17 7.63 13.10
N GLN A 117 -8.98 8.18 11.90
CA GLN A 117 -8.47 9.54 11.71
C GLN A 117 -9.53 10.63 11.95
N LYS A 118 -10.80 10.26 12.13
CA LYS A 118 -11.93 11.18 12.31
C LYS A 118 -12.02 12.23 11.19
N VAL A 119 -11.72 11.82 9.95
CA VAL A 119 -11.79 12.72 8.79
C VAL A 119 -13.21 13.21 8.58
N ALA A 120 -13.34 14.50 8.22
CA ALA A 120 -14.62 15.15 8.03
C ALA A 120 -15.39 14.63 6.80
N ASP A 121 -14.67 14.24 5.73
CA ASP A 121 -15.25 13.64 4.53
C ASP A 121 -14.82 12.18 4.39
N ALA A 122 -15.59 11.27 5.02
CA ALA A 122 -15.32 9.84 4.99
C ALA A 122 -15.59 9.16 3.62
N LYS A 123 -15.92 9.92 2.57
CA LYS A 123 -16.18 9.40 1.21
C LYS A 123 -14.92 9.27 0.37
N VAL A 124 -13.83 9.91 0.77
CA VAL A 124 -12.53 9.85 0.10
C VAL A 124 -11.48 9.28 1.05
N ILE A 125 -10.44 8.70 0.48
CA ILE A 125 -9.24 8.28 1.21
C ILE A 125 -8.04 9.00 0.61
N THR A 126 -7.21 9.61 1.45
CA THR A 126 -5.99 10.30 1.00
C THR A 126 -4.73 9.56 1.43
N VAL A 127 -3.63 9.81 0.73
CA VAL A 127 -2.31 9.29 1.14
C VAL A 127 -1.95 9.79 2.56
N ALA A 128 -2.27 11.05 2.88
CA ALA A 128 -2.00 11.63 4.18
C ALA A 128 -2.73 10.88 5.31
N ASP A 129 -4.00 10.53 5.13
CA ASP A 129 -4.78 9.78 6.13
C ASP A 129 -4.20 8.39 6.37
N VAL A 130 -3.78 7.71 5.30
CA VAL A 130 -3.15 6.38 5.40
C VAL A 130 -1.82 6.47 6.14
N GLN A 131 -1.00 7.50 5.90
CA GLN A 131 0.27 7.69 6.60
C GLN A 131 0.07 8.06 8.07
N ALA A 132 -0.90 8.93 8.37
CA ALA A 132 -1.24 9.30 9.74
C ALA A 132 -1.76 8.09 10.54
N PHE A 133 -2.61 7.27 9.92
CA PHE A 133 -3.07 6.01 10.47
C PHE A 133 -1.91 5.05 10.77
N LYS A 134 -1.03 4.81 9.80
CA LYS A 134 0.16 3.95 9.98
C LYS A 134 1.06 4.46 11.11
N GLY A 135 1.28 5.77 11.18
CA GLY A 135 2.10 6.39 12.23
C GLY A 135 1.48 6.29 13.63
N GLY A 136 0.16 6.42 13.74
CA GLY A 136 -0.56 6.19 14.99
C GLY A 136 -0.53 4.73 15.44
N TYR A 137 -0.74 3.81 14.49
CA TYR A 137 -0.72 2.37 14.75
C TYR A 137 0.67 1.85 15.13
N ALA A 138 1.73 2.36 14.50
CA ALA A 138 3.11 2.03 14.87
C ALA A 138 3.46 2.44 16.31
N LYS A 139 2.85 3.50 16.84
CA LYS A 139 3.01 3.91 18.25
C LYS A 139 2.27 2.97 19.21
N LEU A 140 1.13 2.41 18.80
CA LEU A 140 0.39 1.39 19.56
C LEU A 140 1.08 0.02 19.53
N LEU A 141 1.70 -0.31 18.40
CA LEU A 141 2.43 -1.56 18.14
C LEU A 141 3.95 -1.45 18.41
N ALA A 142 4.42 -0.46 19.16
CA ALA A 142 5.84 -0.26 19.45
C ALA A 142 6.51 -1.40 20.26
N ASN A 143 5.83 -2.55 20.38
CA ASN A 143 6.36 -3.82 20.89
C ASN A 143 6.80 -4.76 19.74
N GLY A 144 6.42 -4.47 18.49
CA GLY A 144 7.03 -5.00 17.27
C GLY A 144 6.87 -6.49 16.97
N ASP A 145 6.15 -7.25 17.81
CA ASP A 145 5.99 -8.71 17.72
C ASP A 145 4.59 -9.15 17.26
N GLY A 146 3.70 -8.20 17.01
CA GLY A 146 2.31 -8.47 16.64
C GLY A 146 1.39 -8.81 17.81
N VAL A 147 1.85 -8.68 19.06
CA VAL A 147 1.04 -8.86 20.27
C VAL A 147 0.39 -7.52 20.64
N VAL A 148 -0.93 -7.51 20.81
CA VAL A 148 -1.66 -6.37 21.36
C VAL A 148 -1.69 -6.50 22.88
N PRO A 149 -1.05 -5.59 23.64
CA PRO A 149 -1.14 -5.62 25.10
C PRO A 149 -2.58 -5.40 25.56
N ALA A 150 -3.06 -6.18 26.52
CA ALA A 150 -4.41 -5.98 27.08
C ALA A 150 -4.60 -4.57 27.69
N GLU A 151 -3.50 -3.91 28.04
CA GLU A 151 -3.44 -2.56 28.63
C GLU A 151 -3.83 -1.43 27.66
N VAL A 152 -3.75 -1.66 26.34
CA VAL A 152 -4.17 -0.68 25.32
C VAL A 152 -5.62 -0.85 24.88
N VAL A 153 -6.35 -1.80 25.48
CA VAL A 153 -7.77 -2.04 25.19
C VAL A 153 -8.63 -1.23 26.17
N PRO A 154 -9.38 -0.22 25.68
CA PRO A 154 -10.13 0.70 26.55
C PRO A 154 -11.42 0.09 27.12
N GLU A 155 -11.87 -1.04 26.58
CA GLU A 155 -13.10 -1.71 26.99
C GLU A 155 -12.80 -2.82 28.01
N GLU A 156 -13.25 -2.63 29.26
CA GLU A 156 -12.96 -3.53 30.38
C GLU A 156 -13.45 -4.97 30.16
N ALA A 157 -14.55 -5.16 29.43
CA ALA A 157 -15.06 -6.48 29.08
C ALA A 157 -14.13 -7.23 28.10
N VAL A 158 -13.55 -6.51 27.13
CA VAL A 158 -12.62 -7.07 26.13
C VAL A 158 -11.25 -7.32 26.77
N LYS A 159 -10.84 -6.47 27.71
CA LYS A 159 -9.64 -6.66 28.52
C LYS A 159 -9.74 -7.90 29.42
N ALA A 160 -10.90 -8.14 30.04
CA ALA A 160 -11.16 -9.35 30.80
C ALA A 160 -11.11 -10.60 29.90
N PHE A 161 -11.77 -10.56 28.73
CA PHE A 161 -11.73 -11.65 27.76
C PHE A 161 -10.31 -11.97 27.26
N LEU A 162 -9.50 -10.94 26.96
CA LEU A 162 -8.11 -11.13 26.55
C LEU A 162 -7.27 -11.76 27.67
N LYS A 163 -7.51 -11.38 28.92
CA LYS A 163 -6.87 -11.99 30.08
C LYS A 163 -7.23 -13.47 30.21
N ASP A 164 -8.51 -13.81 30.03
CA ASP A 164 -8.98 -15.19 30.07
C ASP A 164 -8.36 -16.05 28.94
N VAL A 165 -8.21 -15.48 27.73
CA VAL A 165 -7.53 -16.15 26.61
C VAL A 165 -6.05 -16.38 26.90
N MET A 166 -5.36 -15.42 27.53
CA MET A 166 -3.96 -15.55 27.94
C MET A 166 -3.75 -16.63 29.01
N ASP A 167 -4.72 -16.82 29.90
CA ASP A 167 -4.67 -17.87 30.93
C ASP A 167 -4.83 -19.28 30.35
N VAL A 168 -5.51 -19.43 29.20
CA VAL A 168 -5.78 -20.73 28.56
C VAL A 168 -4.71 -21.11 27.52
N VAL A 169 -4.30 -20.16 26.69
CA VAL A 169 -3.40 -20.41 25.55
C VAL A 169 -1.92 -20.16 25.90
N GLY A 170 -1.67 -19.53 27.05
CA GLY A 170 -0.36 -19.07 27.48
C GLY A 170 -0.06 -17.66 26.96
N SER A 171 0.84 -16.97 27.66
CA SER A 171 1.35 -15.65 27.29
C SER A 171 2.87 -15.70 27.13
N THR A 172 3.40 -14.91 26.19
CA THR A 172 4.85 -14.73 26.05
C THR A 172 5.26 -13.51 26.88
N PRO A 173 6.09 -13.65 27.94
CA PRO A 173 6.55 -12.51 28.71
C PRO A 173 7.48 -11.64 27.87
N THR A 174 7.27 -10.32 27.93
CA THR A 174 8.16 -9.32 27.35
C THR A 174 9.54 -9.40 27.99
N GLY A 175 10.57 -9.75 27.21
CA GLY A 175 11.96 -9.74 27.67
C GLY A 175 12.44 -8.32 27.97
N ALA A 176 12.70 -8.03 29.24
CA ALA A 176 13.43 -6.84 29.67
C ALA A 176 14.82 -6.82 29.01
N ALA A 177 15.26 -5.62 28.61
CA ALA A 177 16.62 -5.39 28.11
C ALA A 177 17.67 -5.93 29.12
N PRO A 178 18.78 -6.53 28.66
CA PRO A 178 19.83 -6.97 29.56
C PRO A 178 20.49 -5.72 30.20
N THR A 179 20.29 -5.57 31.51
CA THR A 179 21.04 -4.60 32.31
C THR A 179 22.49 -5.07 32.42
N ALA A 180 23.41 -4.17 32.07
CA ALA A 180 24.83 -4.35 32.24
C ALA A 180 25.15 -4.66 33.71
N SER A 181 25.93 -5.72 33.95
CA SER A 181 26.57 -5.98 35.24
C SER A 181 28.06 -6.25 34.99
N THR A 182 28.89 -5.24 35.29
CA THR A 182 30.33 -5.37 35.45
C THR A 182 30.63 -6.26 36.67
N PRO A 183 31.54 -7.24 36.61
CA PRO A 183 32.06 -7.87 37.80
C PRO A 183 33.33 -7.14 38.26
N THR A 184 33.25 -6.53 39.44
CA THR A 184 34.40 -6.24 40.31
C THR A 184 34.59 -7.45 41.22
N GLY A 185 35.78 -8.05 41.25
CA GLY A 185 36.15 -9.16 42.12
C GLY A 185 37.31 -9.96 41.56
#